data_AF-A0AAV2EDR5-F1
#
_entry.id   AF-A0AAV2EDR5-F1
#
_cell.length_a   1.000
_cell.length_b   1.000
_cell.length_c   1.000
_cell.angle_alpha   90.00
_cell.angle_beta   90.00
_cell.angle_gamma   90.00
#
_symmetry.space_group_name_H-M   'P 1'
#
loop_
_entity.id
_entity.type
_entity.pdbx_description
1 polymer ?
#
loop_
_entity_poly.entity_id
_entity_poly.type
_entity_poly.pdbx_seq_one_letter_code
_entity_poly.pdbx_strand_id
1 'polypeptide(L)'
;MAKESSASKGAAERLQNELAAAREAQDALSKARDEAQKEAQAWASKLSTELKAERAKIKASVEEECRKRYDAQAAAMQAEAAEVEKELRERQATLTDERDKYYADARKSSDALKRACRAHEQCKKELKAAIAEAARLEKDLSNYSKSAAGKHLQVDTVIDTVKILRDKFNKDVPEVEFDPMAMIMHILKFMDSGRKASALEPIVGLDVPPPDEEGEGGDGEEEEQEEESVGGDR
;
A
#
# COMPACT_ATOMS: atom_id res chain seq x y z
N MET A 1 68.15 110.86 53.46
CA MET A 1 69.06 109.74 53.13
C MET A 1 68.92 108.67 54.20
N ALA A 2 67.92 107.80 54.11
CA ALA A 2 67.76 106.71 55.09
C ALA A 2 68.90 105.69 54.86
N LYS A 3 69.72 105.44 55.89
CA LYS A 3 70.69 104.34 55.89
C LYS A 3 69.91 103.04 56.07
N GLU A 4 69.66 102.33 54.98
CA GLU A 4 69.09 100.99 55.03
C GLU A 4 70.06 100.02 55.71
N SER A 5 69.56 99.33 56.74
CA SER A 5 70.27 98.29 57.50
C SER A 5 70.62 97.10 56.61
N SER A 6 71.87 96.65 56.69
CA SER A 6 72.44 95.53 55.91
C SER A 6 71.69 94.20 56.02
N ALA A 7 70.89 94.00 57.08
CA ALA A 7 70.05 92.81 57.25
C ALA A 7 68.89 92.74 56.24
N SER A 8 68.37 93.89 55.78
CA SER A 8 67.25 93.94 54.82
C SER A 8 67.66 93.53 53.40
N LYS A 9 68.91 93.78 53.01
CA LYS A 9 69.43 93.42 51.68
C LYS A 9 69.67 91.92 51.53
N GLY A 10 70.20 91.26 52.55
CA GLY A 10 70.43 89.80 52.51
C GLY A 10 69.13 88.97 52.53
N ALA A 11 68.07 89.46 53.19
CA ALA A 11 66.76 88.80 53.15
C ALA A 11 66.09 88.93 51.77
N ALA A 12 66.23 90.10 51.12
CA ALA A 12 65.74 90.33 49.78
C ALA A 12 66.48 89.47 48.73
N GLU A 13 67.80 89.33 48.85
CA GLU A 13 68.60 88.45 47.97
C GLU A 13 68.22 86.98 48.10
N ARG A 14 67.95 86.48 49.31
CA ARG A 14 67.45 85.10 49.51
C ARG A 14 66.10 84.87 48.86
N LEU A 15 65.16 85.79 49.05
CA LEU A 15 63.84 85.73 48.43
C LEU A 15 63.94 85.76 46.90
N GLN A 16 64.84 86.58 46.34
CA GLN A 16 65.08 86.61 44.90
C GLN A 16 65.65 85.29 44.38
N ASN A 17 66.59 84.68 45.10
CA ASN A 17 67.16 83.38 44.73
C ASN A 17 66.14 82.25 44.81
N GLU A 18 65.29 82.21 45.85
CA GLU A 18 64.22 81.23 45.97
C GLU A 18 63.16 81.39 44.87
N LEU A 19 62.80 82.63 44.53
CA LEU A 19 61.87 82.93 43.45
C LEU A 19 62.46 82.58 42.08
N ALA A 20 63.76 82.76 41.88
CA ALA A 20 64.47 82.28 40.70
C ALA A 20 64.46 80.74 40.62
N ALA A 21 64.81 80.04 41.71
CA ALA A 21 64.78 78.58 41.78
C ALA A 21 63.37 78.00 41.56
N ALA A 22 62.33 78.64 42.11
CA ALA A 22 60.94 78.23 41.89
C ALA A 22 60.50 78.42 40.42
N ARG A 23 60.96 79.49 39.75
CA ARG A 23 60.74 79.70 38.31
C ARG A 23 61.45 78.66 37.47
N GLU A 24 62.70 78.36 37.76
CA GLU A 24 63.45 77.30 37.08
C GLU A 24 62.79 75.92 37.26
N ALA A 25 62.30 75.62 38.46
CA ALA A 25 61.54 74.40 38.73
C ALA A 25 60.20 74.36 37.98
N GLN A 26 59.49 75.48 37.89
CA GLN A 26 58.26 75.60 37.11
C GLN A 26 58.52 75.40 35.61
N ASP A 27 59.58 75.99 35.06
CA ASP A 27 59.97 75.84 33.66
C ASP A 27 60.36 74.38 33.36
N ALA A 28 61.09 73.73 34.27
CA ALA A 28 61.44 72.31 34.15
C ALA A 28 60.19 71.41 34.18
N LEU A 29 59.24 71.67 35.08
CA LEU A 29 57.96 70.94 35.13
C LEU A 29 57.12 71.19 33.88
N SER A 30 57.10 72.42 33.35
CA SER A 30 56.39 72.74 32.12
C SER A 30 56.97 71.96 30.94
N LYS A 31 58.30 71.89 30.82
CA LYS A 31 58.96 71.09 29.77
C LYS A 31 58.67 69.60 29.92
N ALA A 32 58.77 69.05 31.13
CA ALA A 32 58.47 67.65 31.38
C ALA A 32 57.01 67.30 31.07
N ARG A 33 56.07 68.22 31.37
CA ARG A 33 54.66 68.08 31.00
C ARG A 33 54.47 68.05 29.49
N ASP A 34 55.09 68.98 28.76
CA ASP A 34 54.98 69.06 27.31
C ASP A 34 55.60 67.84 26.62
N GLU A 35 56.72 67.32 27.14
CA GLU A 35 57.35 66.08 26.68
C GLU A 35 56.44 64.86 26.93
N ALA A 36 55.92 64.70 28.15
CA ALA A 36 54.98 63.63 28.48
C ALA A 36 53.71 63.69 27.61
N GLN A 37 53.21 64.90 27.31
CA GLN A 37 52.06 65.09 26.44
C GLN A 37 52.37 64.69 24.98
N LYS A 38 53.56 65.02 24.47
CA LYS A 38 54.00 64.61 23.13
C LYS A 38 54.15 63.09 23.03
N GLU A 39 54.75 62.46 24.04
CA GLU A 39 54.89 61.00 24.10
C GLU A 39 53.52 60.31 24.15
N ALA A 40 52.59 60.82 24.97
CA ALA A 40 51.23 60.29 25.06
C ALA A 40 50.48 60.43 23.71
N GLN A 41 50.60 61.56 23.01
CA GLN A 41 50.00 61.77 21.70
C GLN A 41 50.60 60.85 20.62
N ALA A 42 51.92 60.67 20.64
CA ALA A 42 52.61 59.74 19.73
C ALA A 42 52.18 58.29 19.97
N TRP A 43 52.12 57.87 21.24
CA TRP A 43 51.66 56.54 21.63
C TRP A 43 50.20 56.32 21.23
N ALA A 44 49.30 57.28 21.51
CA ALA A 44 47.89 57.18 21.11
C ALA A 44 47.71 57.09 19.59
N SER A 45 48.51 57.84 18.82
CA SER A 45 48.47 57.80 17.35
C SER A 45 48.94 56.47 16.80
N LYS A 46 50.01 55.91 17.38
CA LYS A 46 50.52 54.57 17.03
C LYS A 46 49.48 53.50 17.34
N LEU A 47 48.94 53.50 18.57
CA LEU A 47 47.92 52.55 19.01
C LEU A 47 46.66 52.62 18.14
N SER A 48 46.20 53.82 17.78
CA SER A 48 45.04 53.98 16.88
C SER A 48 45.28 53.35 15.50
N THR A 49 46.49 53.50 14.96
CA THR A 49 46.86 52.93 13.66
C THR A 49 46.95 51.40 13.73
N GLU A 50 47.58 50.86 14.77
CA GLU A 50 47.66 49.42 15.02
C GLU A 50 46.27 48.80 15.20
N LEU A 51 45.40 49.43 16.00
CA LEU A 51 44.02 48.96 16.18
C LEU A 51 43.21 48.97 14.88
N LYS A 52 43.40 49.99 14.01
CA LYS A 52 42.76 50.01 12.69
C LYS A 52 43.27 48.88 11.80
N ALA A 53 44.57 48.61 11.82
CA ALA A 53 45.18 47.53 11.06
C ALA A 53 44.69 46.16 11.53
N GLU A 54 44.67 45.91 12.83
CA GLU A 54 44.15 44.66 13.41
C GLU A 54 42.65 44.49 13.14
N ARG A 55 41.86 45.56 13.24
CA ARG A 55 40.44 45.52 12.86
C ARG A 55 40.25 45.15 11.40
N ALA A 56 41.08 45.67 10.49
CA ALA A 56 41.02 45.32 9.07
C ALA A 56 41.38 43.85 8.83
N LYS A 57 42.41 43.32 9.51
CA LYS A 57 42.79 41.90 9.44
C LYS A 57 41.69 40.98 9.95
N ILE A 58 41.14 41.27 11.12
CA ILE A 58 40.04 40.49 11.71
C ILE A 58 38.84 40.49 10.76
N LYS A 59 38.48 41.67 10.22
CA LYS A 59 37.38 41.79 9.27
C LYS A 59 37.61 40.92 8.02
N ALA A 60 38.80 40.99 7.42
CA ALA A 60 39.13 40.19 6.23
C ALA A 60 39.09 38.68 6.53
N SER A 61 39.62 38.26 7.68
CA SER A 61 39.59 36.86 8.12
C SER A 61 38.17 36.35 8.33
N VAL A 62 37.30 37.15 8.97
CA VAL A 62 35.89 36.79 9.19
C VAL A 62 35.15 36.72 7.86
N GLU A 63 35.35 37.68 6.96
CA GLU A 63 34.72 37.67 5.63
C GLU A 63 35.15 36.45 4.80
N GLU A 64 36.42 36.04 4.88
CA GLU A 64 36.91 34.84 4.21
C GLU A 64 36.31 33.56 4.79
N GLU A 65 36.27 33.41 6.12
CA GLU A 65 35.65 32.25 6.77
C GLU A 65 34.15 32.18 6.52
N CYS A 66 33.44 33.30 6.60
CA CYS A 66 32.02 33.38 6.28
C CYS A 66 31.76 32.94 4.84
N ARG A 67 32.59 33.37 3.89
CA ARG A 67 32.48 32.96 2.47
C ARG A 67 32.70 31.45 2.31
N LYS A 68 33.78 30.91 2.89
CA LYS A 68 34.07 29.47 2.84
C LYS A 68 32.92 28.63 3.42
N ARG A 69 32.36 29.05 4.56
CA ARG A 69 31.22 28.35 5.18
C ARG A 69 29.96 28.45 4.32
N TYR A 70 29.69 29.62 3.75
CA TYR A 70 28.54 29.81 2.86
C TYR A 70 28.66 28.94 1.61
N ASP A 71 29.81 28.95 0.93
CA ASP A 71 30.05 28.16 -0.27
C ASP A 71 29.97 26.65 0.02
N ALA A 72 30.52 26.20 1.16
CA ALA A 72 30.42 24.81 1.59
C ALA A 72 28.97 24.41 1.89
N GLN A 73 28.20 25.27 2.56
CA GLN A 73 26.79 25.01 2.83
C GLN A 73 25.95 24.99 1.55
N ALA A 74 26.21 25.90 0.61
CA ALA A 74 25.55 25.93 -0.69
C ALA A 74 25.86 24.67 -1.50
N ALA A 75 27.11 24.21 -1.51
CA ALA A 75 27.49 22.96 -2.18
C ALA A 75 26.85 21.73 -1.54
N ALA A 76 26.77 21.68 -0.20
CA ALA A 76 26.08 20.60 0.52
C ALA A 76 24.59 20.54 0.18
N MET A 77 23.90 21.69 0.19
CA MET A 77 22.49 21.77 -0.19
C MET A 77 22.25 21.37 -1.65
N GLN A 78 23.15 21.74 -2.57
CA GLN A 78 23.06 21.31 -3.97
C GLN A 78 23.24 19.79 -4.13
N ALA A 79 24.16 19.19 -3.37
CA ALA A 79 24.35 17.74 -3.37
C ALA A 79 23.12 17.00 -2.81
N GLU A 80 22.56 17.47 -1.69
CA GLU A 80 21.33 16.92 -1.13
C GLU A 80 20.15 17.05 -2.10
N ALA A 81 19.99 18.20 -2.75
CA ALA A 81 18.95 18.39 -3.76
C ALA A 81 19.09 17.43 -4.94
N ALA A 82 20.32 17.17 -5.39
CA ALA A 82 20.59 16.21 -6.48
C ALA A 82 20.27 14.76 -6.09
N GLU A 83 20.61 14.35 -4.86
CA GLU A 83 20.25 13.02 -4.34
C GLU A 83 18.74 12.86 -4.21
N VAL A 84 18.04 13.86 -3.67
CA VAL A 84 16.57 13.84 -3.57
C VAL A 84 15.92 13.78 -4.95
N GLU A 85 16.43 14.53 -5.94
CA GLU A 85 15.93 14.48 -7.32
C GLU A 85 16.12 13.09 -7.94
N LYS A 86 17.26 12.44 -7.67
CA LYS A 86 17.53 11.07 -8.11
C LYS A 86 16.55 10.07 -7.47
N GLU A 87 16.37 10.12 -6.15
CA GLU A 87 15.40 9.25 -5.45
C GLU A 87 13.98 9.46 -5.99
N LEU A 88 13.59 10.71 -6.25
CA LEU A 88 12.26 11.02 -6.77
C LEU A 88 12.05 10.41 -8.16
N ARG A 89 13.05 10.47 -9.04
CA ARG A 89 12.99 9.81 -10.35
C ARG A 89 12.91 8.29 -10.24
N GLU A 90 13.69 7.68 -9.34
CA GLU A 90 13.65 6.24 -9.09
C GLU A 90 12.27 5.81 -8.58
N ARG A 91 11.71 6.51 -7.59
CA ARG A 91 10.36 6.24 -7.08
C ARG A 91 9.28 6.44 -8.15
N GLN A 92 9.40 7.47 -8.97
CA GLN A 92 8.46 7.72 -10.07
C GLN A 92 8.49 6.59 -11.12
N ALA A 93 9.67 6.08 -11.44
CA ALA A 93 9.82 4.92 -12.33
C ALA A 93 9.13 3.68 -11.73
N THR A 94 9.40 3.36 -10.46
CA THR A 94 8.77 2.24 -9.75
C THR A 94 7.24 2.36 -9.74
N LEU A 95 6.70 3.52 -9.39
CA LEU A 95 5.24 3.74 -9.38
C LEU A 95 4.62 3.62 -10.78
N THR A 96 5.36 4.00 -11.83
CA THR A 96 4.90 3.85 -13.21
C THR A 96 4.85 2.38 -13.61
N ASP A 97 5.87 1.60 -13.27
CA ASP A 97 5.92 0.17 -13.51
C ASP A 97 4.82 -0.58 -12.74
N GLU A 98 4.60 -0.23 -11.47
CA GLU A 98 3.52 -0.77 -10.65
C GLU A 98 2.15 -0.45 -11.25
N ARG A 99 1.92 0.80 -11.64
CA ARG A 99 0.68 1.23 -12.31
C ARG A 99 0.43 0.41 -13.58
N ASP A 100 1.44 0.24 -14.41
CA ASP A 100 1.30 -0.51 -15.67
C ASP A 100 1.02 -1.99 -15.43
N LYS A 101 1.63 -2.58 -14.38
CA LYS A 101 1.30 -3.93 -13.91
C LYS A 101 -0.16 -4.04 -13.45
N TYR A 102 -0.64 -3.11 -12.63
CA TYR A 102 -2.05 -3.08 -12.20
C TYR A 102 -3.01 -2.97 -13.38
N TYR A 103 -2.72 -2.13 -14.37
CA TYR A 103 -3.54 -2.03 -15.58
C TYR A 103 -3.51 -3.32 -16.41
N ALA A 104 -2.36 -3.98 -16.53
CA ALA A 104 -2.26 -5.26 -17.23
C ALA A 104 -3.11 -6.34 -16.55
N ASP A 105 -3.06 -6.42 -15.22
CA ASP A 105 -3.83 -7.40 -14.45
C ASP A 105 -5.34 -7.08 -14.48
N ALA A 106 -5.72 -5.80 -14.41
CA ALA A 106 -7.11 -5.38 -14.57
C ALA A 106 -7.67 -5.74 -15.96
N ARG A 107 -6.87 -5.58 -17.04
CA ARG A 107 -7.28 -5.99 -18.38
C ARG A 107 -7.46 -7.50 -18.48
N LYS A 108 -6.54 -8.30 -17.95
CA LYS A 108 -6.65 -9.77 -17.91
C LYS A 108 -7.92 -10.21 -17.18
N SER A 109 -8.20 -9.61 -16.03
CA SER A 109 -9.42 -9.87 -15.25
C SER A 109 -10.69 -9.49 -16.02
N SER A 110 -10.71 -8.31 -16.65
CA SER A 110 -11.82 -7.88 -17.51
C SER A 110 -12.09 -8.86 -18.65
N ASP A 111 -11.04 -9.36 -19.32
CA ASP A 111 -11.20 -10.31 -20.41
C ASP A 111 -11.60 -11.71 -19.93
N ALA A 112 -11.13 -12.13 -18.75
CA ALA A 112 -11.60 -13.35 -18.10
C ALA A 112 -13.10 -13.27 -17.78
N LEU A 113 -13.56 -12.15 -17.22
CA LEU A 113 -14.97 -11.90 -16.95
C LEU A 113 -15.81 -11.92 -18.23
N LYS A 114 -15.35 -11.26 -19.31
CA LYS A 114 -16.04 -11.30 -20.62
C LYS A 114 -16.16 -12.73 -21.16
N ARG A 115 -15.13 -13.58 -21.01
CA ARG A 115 -15.19 -14.99 -21.39
C ARG A 115 -16.18 -15.76 -20.52
N ALA A 116 -16.19 -15.53 -19.21
CA ALA A 116 -17.15 -16.15 -18.29
C ALA A 116 -18.60 -15.77 -18.65
N CYS A 117 -18.88 -14.49 -18.94
CA CYS A 117 -20.21 -14.06 -19.38
C CYS A 117 -20.64 -14.72 -20.69
N ARG A 118 -19.73 -14.87 -21.66
CA ARG A 118 -20.03 -15.57 -22.92
C ARG A 118 -20.31 -17.06 -22.70
N ALA A 119 -19.53 -17.72 -21.84
CA ALA A 119 -19.74 -19.12 -21.49
C ALA A 119 -21.08 -19.33 -20.77
N HIS A 120 -21.45 -18.43 -19.85
CA HIS A 120 -22.74 -18.46 -19.18
C HIS A 120 -23.91 -18.30 -20.17
N GLU A 121 -23.83 -17.34 -21.10
CA GLU A 121 -24.87 -17.16 -22.12
C GLU A 121 -24.99 -18.37 -23.06
N GLN A 122 -23.89 -19.07 -23.35
CA GLN A 122 -23.90 -20.30 -24.13
C GLN A 122 -24.58 -21.45 -23.36
N CYS A 123 -24.19 -21.66 -22.10
CA CYS A 123 -24.82 -22.66 -21.22
C CYS A 123 -26.33 -22.41 -21.07
N LYS A 124 -26.74 -21.15 -20.92
CA LYS A 124 -28.15 -20.76 -20.88
C LYS A 124 -28.92 -21.13 -22.15
N LYS A 125 -28.30 -21.04 -23.33
CA LYS A 125 -28.91 -21.48 -24.60
C LYS A 125 -29.02 -22.99 -24.67
N GLU A 126 -27.97 -23.70 -24.29
CA GLU A 126 -27.94 -25.17 -24.27
C GLU A 126 -28.99 -25.72 -23.30
N LEU A 127 -29.12 -25.14 -22.09
CA LEU A 127 -30.15 -25.50 -21.13
C LEU A 127 -31.56 -25.29 -21.71
N LYS A 128 -31.81 -24.17 -22.38
CA LYS A 128 -33.11 -23.92 -23.04
C LYS A 128 -33.39 -24.94 -24.15
N ALA A 129 -32.37 -25.33 -24.91
CA ALA A 129 -32.52 -26.36 -25.95
C ALA A 129 -32.82 -27.73 -25.33
N ALA A 130 -32.11 -28.11 -24.26
CA ALA A 130 -32.35 -29.35 -23.52
C ALA A 130 -33.76 -29.40 -22.92
N ILE A 131 -34.25 -28.31 -22.33
CA ILE A 131 -35.63 -28.21 -21.83
C ILE A 131 -36.64 -28.38 -22.96
N ALA A 132 -36.41 -27.75 -24.12
CA ALA A 132 -37.31 -27.89 -25.27
C ALA A 132 -37.30 -29.32 -25.85
N GLU A 133 -36.15 -29.98 -25.88
CA GLU A 133 -36.04 -31.37 -26.31
C GLU A 133 -36.71 -32.33 -25.32
N ALA A 134 -36.53 -32.12 -24.02
CA ALA A 134 -37.23 -32.89 -22.99
C ALA A 134 -38.75 -32.76 -23.12
N ALA A 135 -39.27 -31.54 -23.31
CA ALA A 135 -40.70 -31.30 -23.55
C ALA A 135 -41.20 -31.96 -24.86
N ARG A 136 -40.36 -31.98 -25.90
CA ARG A 136 -40.67 -32.69 -27.16
C ARG A 136 -40.76 -34.20 -26.93
N LEU A 137 -39.78 -34.79 -26.22
CA LEU A 137 -39.76 -36.21 -25.89
C LEU A 137 -40.95 -36.61 -25.01
N GLU A 138 -41.32 -35.78 -24.03
CA GLU A 138 -42.51 -35.98 -23.22
C GLU A 138 -43.78 -36.04 -24.08
N LYS A 139 -43.91 -35.13 -25.04
CA LYS A 139 -45.02 -35.13 -26.00
C LYS A 139 -45.00 -36.36 -26.91
N ASP A 140 -43.82 -36.75 -27.42
CA ASP A 140 -43.65 -37.93 -28.27
C ASP A 140 -44.02 -39.22 -27.50
N LEU A 141 -43.63 -39.33 -26.22
CA LEU A 141 -44.03 -40.42 -25.32
C LEU A 141 -45.54 -40.43 -25.05
N SER A 142 -46.15 -39.28 -24.77
CA SER A 142 -47.60 -39.16 -24.57
C SER A 142 -48.39 -39.54 -25.83
N ASN A 143 -47.88 -39.22 -27.01
CA ASN A 143 -48.48 -39.63 -28.28
C ASN A 143 -48.31 -41.13 -28.53
N TYR A 144 -47.12 -41.67 -28.21
CA TYR A 144 -46.84 -43.09 -28.35
C TYR A 144 -47.70 -43.94 -27.42
N SER A 145 -47.88 -43.53 -26.15
CA SER A 145 -48.73 -44.24 -25.18
C SER A 145 -50.20 -44.29 -25.60
N LYS A 146 -50.68 -43.29 -26.34
CA LYS A 146 -52.04 -43.26 -26.91
C LYS A 146 -52.20 -44.06 -28.21
N SER A 147 -51.12 -44.55 -28.82
CA SER A 147 -51.16 -45.34 -30.05
C SER A 147 -51.62 -46.79 -29.80
N ALA A 148 -52.03 -47.51 -30.86
CA ALA A 148 -52.46 -48.90 -30.78
C ALA A 148 -51.35 -49.86 -30.30
N ALA A 149 -50.09 -49.58 -30.66
CA ALA A 149 -48.92 -50.33 -30.15
C ALA A 149 -48.63 -50.01 -28.68
N GLY A 150 -48.77 -48.74 -28.26
CA GLY A 150 -48.57 -48.29 -26.88
C GLY A 150 -49.62 -48.84 -25.89
N LYS A 151 -50.89 -48.94 -26.31
CA LYS A 151 -51.95 -49.57 -25.50
C LYS A 151 -51.71 -51.06 -25.24
N HIS A 152 -51.04 -51.76 -26.14
CA HIS A 152 -50.73 -53.18 -25.97
C HIS A 152 -49.52 -53.45 -25.07
N LEU A 153 -48.64 -52.45 -24.89
CA LEU A 153 -47.39 -52.57 -24.14
C LEU A 153 -47.50 -52.16 -22.66
N GLN A 154 -48.65 -51.63 -22.21
CA GLN A 154 -48.82 -51.07 -20.85
C GLN A 154 -47.67 -50.11 -20.48
N VAL A 155 -47.38 -49.13 -21.35
CA VAL A 155 -46.24 -48.21 -21.21
C VAL A 155 -46.20 -47.52 -19.84
N ASP A 156 -47.35 -47.18 -19.26
CA ASP A 156 -47.45 -46.60 -17.92
C ASP A 156 -46.89 -47.55 -16.83
N THR A 157 -47.11 -48.86 -16.98
CA THR A 157 -46.60 -49.90 -16.07
C THR A 157 -45.09 -50.07 -16.22
N VAL A 158 -44.54 -49.93 -17.42
CA VAL A 158 -43.07 -49.93 -17.63
C VAL A 158 -42.44 -48.68 -17.00
N ILE A 159 -43.05 -47.51 -17.17
CA ILE A 159 -42.60 -46.25 -16.55
C ILE A 159 -42.60 -46.37 -15.02
N ASP A 160 -43.68 -46.89 -14.42
CA ASP A 160 -43.76 -47.07 -12.97
C ASP A 160 -42.79 -48.16 -12.46
N THR A 161 -42.57 -49.23 -13.22
CA THR A 161 -41.58 -50.26 -12.86
C THR A 161 -40.16 -49.71 -12.89
N VAL A 162 -39.81 -48.87 -13.88
CA VAL A 162 -38.49 -48.24 -13.94
C VAL A 162 -38.32 -47.18 -12.84
N LYS A 163 -39.37 -46.44 -12.45
CA LYS A 163 -39.32 -45.57 -11.27
C LYS A 163 -39.06 -46.35 -9.99
N ILE A 164 -39.75 -47.47 -9.77
CA ILE A 164 -39.52 -48.35 -8.61
C ILE A 164 -38.08 -48.87 -8.60
N LEU A 165 -37.55 -49.29 -9.76
CA LEU A 165 -36.17 -49.75 -9.89
C LEU A 165 -35.16 -48.63 -9.63
N ARG A 166 -35.40 -47.41 -10.12
CA ARG A 166 -34.58 -46.22 -9.83
C ARG A 166 -34.58 -45.91 -8.34
N ASP A 167 -35.75 -45.89 -7.72
CA ASP A 167 -35.89 -45.51 -6.31
C ASP A 167 -35.26 -46.55 -5.40
N LYS A 168 -35.30 -47.84 -5.77
CA LYS A 168 -34.48 -48.89 -5.13
C LYS A 168 -32.99 -48.69 -5.37
N PHE A 169 -32.56 -48.50 -6.62
CA PHE A 169 -31.14 -48.38 -6.95
C PHE A 169 -30.47 -47.16 -6.31
N ASN A 170 -31.15 -45.99 -6.28
CA ASN A 170 -30.64 -44.78 -5.62
C ASN A 170 -30.63 -44.91 -4.09
N LYS A 171 -31.51 -45.74 -3.51
CA LYS A 171 -31.48 -46.07 -2.09
C LYS A 171 -30.32 -47.01 -1.75
N ASP A 172 -30.05 -47.98 -2.63
CA ASP A 172 -29.07 -49.03 -2.39
C ASP A 172 -27.64 -48.63 -2.82
N VAL A 173 -27.50 -47.68 -3.75
CA VAL A 173 -26.21 -47.20 -4.30
C VAL A 173 -26.26 -45.67 -4.58
N PRO A 174 -26.18 -44.82 -3.55
CA PRO A 174 -26.39 -43.35 -3.69
C PRO A 174 -25.27 -42.62 -4.45
N GLU A 175 -24.11 -43.24 -4.66
CA GLU A 175 -22.97 -42.63 -5.36
C GLU A 175 -23.06 -42.70 -6.89
N VAL A 176 -24.03 -43.44 -7.44
CA VAL A 176 -24.20 -43.63 -8.89
C VAL A 176 -25.52 -43.00 -9.32
N GLU A 177 -25.44 -41.91 -10.10
CA GLU A 177 -26.61 -41.22 -10.63
C GLU A 177 -27.30 -42.11 -11.69
N PHE A 178 -28.37 -42.79 -11.27
CA PHE A 178 -29.18 -43.60 -12.17
C PHE A 178 -29.96 -42.68 -13.11
N ASP A 179 -29.68 -42.76 -14.41
CA ASP A 179 -30.48 -42.07 -15.44
C ASP A 179 -31.64 -42.98 -15.90
N PRO A 180 -32.87 -42.77 -15.37
CA PRO A 180 -34.03 -43.57 -15.75
C PRO A 180 -34.40 -43.40 -17.22
N MET A 181 -34.06 -42.26 -17.83
CA MET A 181 -34.34 -42.01 -19.25
C MET A 181 -33.44 -42.87 -20.13
N ALA A 182 -32.16 -43.01 -19.79
CA ALA A 182 -31.24 -43.92 -20.47
C ALA A 182 -31.71 -45.37 -20.39
N MET A 183 -32.18 -45.82 -19.21
CA MET A 183 -32.71 -47.17 -18.99
C MET A 183 -34.00 -47.43 -19.80
N ILE A 184 -34.95 -46.48 -19.78
CA ILE A 184 -36.20 -46.55 -20.57
C ILE A 184 -35.88 -46.63 -22.06
N MET A 185 -34.97 -45.78 -22.55
CA MET A 185 -34.54 -45.79 -23.95
C MET A 185 -33.87 -47.09 -24.36
N HIS A 186 -33.12 -47.74 -23.46
CA HIS A 186 -32.49 -49.03 -23.73
C HIS A 186 -33.52 -50.17 -23.79
N ILE A 187 -34.49 -50.17 -22.86
CA ILE A 187 -35.60 -51.13 -22.83
C ILE A 187 -36.49 -50.98 -24.08
N LEU A 188 -36.82 -49.75 -24.46
CA LEU A 188 -37.61 -49.48 -25.68
C LEU A 188 -36.87 -49.94 -26.94
N LYS A 189 -35.56 -49.65 -27.08
CA LYS A 189 -34.74 -50.15 -28.20
C LYS A 189 -34.64 -51.68 -28.23
N PHE A 190 -34.58 -52.33 -27.07
CA PHE A 190 -34.58 -53.78 -26.98
C PHE A 190 -35.93 -54.36 -27.45
N MET A 191 -37.05 -53.76 -27.06
CA MET A 191 -38.39 -54.19 -27.50
C MET A 191 -38.65 -53.92 -28.99
N ASP A 192 -38.11 -52.83 -29.55
CA ASP A 192 -38.20 -52.50 -31.00
C ASP A 192 -37.44 -53.51 -31.88
N SER A 193 -36.51 -54.28 -31.32
CA SER A 193 -35.77 -55.34 -32.03
C SER A 193 -36.60 -56.60 -32.32
N GLY A 194 -37.89 -56.61 -31.95
CA GLY A 194 -38.81 -57.74 -32.20
C GLY A 194 -38.60 -58.94 -31.26
N ARG A 195 -37.77 -58.80 -30.22
CA ARG A 195 -37.52 -59.84 -29.22
C ARG A 195 -38.65 -59.86 -28.18
N LYS A 196 -39.14 -61.05 -27.82
CA LYS A 196 -40.23 -61.23 -26.84
C LYS A 196 -39.79 -60.75 -25.45
N ALA A 197 -40.72 -60.15 -24.69
CA ALA A 197 -40.48 -59.63 -23.34
C ALA A 197 -39.90 -60.65 -22.35
N SER A 198 -40.12 -61.95 -22.56
CA SER A 198 -39.51 -63.04 -21.77
C SER A 198 -37.97 -63.08 -21.83
N ALA A 199 -37.35 -62.37 -22.78
CA ALA A 199 -35.89 -62.25 -22.88
C ALA A 199 -35.28 -61.25 -21.88
N LEU A 200 -36.11 -60.51 -21.11
CA LEU A 200 -35.66 -59.58 -20.06
C LEU A 200 -35.51 -60.26 -18.69
N GLU A 201 -36.12 -61.43 -18.46
CA GLU A 201 -36.03 -62.17 -17.20
C GLU A 201 -34.58 -62.47 -16.76
N PRO A 202 -33.62 -62.82 -17.65
CA PRO A 202 -32.23 -63.04 -17.26
C PRO A 202 -31.46 -61.76 -16.90
N ILE A 203 -31.95 -60.58 -17.30
CA ILE A 203 -31.29 -59.28 -17.06
C ILE A 203 -31.72 -58.69 -15.70
N VAL A 204 -32.88 -59.11 -15.18
CA VAL A 204 -33.49 -58.56 -13.95
C VAL A 204 -33.29 -59.45 -12.72
N GLY A 205 -32.82 -60.71 -12.87
CA GLY A 205 -32.11 -61.49 -11.84
C GLY A 205 -32.67 -61.44 -10.41
N LEU A 206 -33.96 -61.72 -10.19
CA LEU A 206 -34.56 -61.77 -8.84
C LEU A 206 -34.77 -63.22 -8.38
N ASP A 207 -33.76 -63.78 -7.72
CA ASP A 207 -33.95 -64.88 -6.77
C ASP A 207 -33.80 -64.28 -5.37
N VAL A 208 -34.92 -63.86 -4.77
CA VAL A 208 -34.97 -63.17 -3.47
C VAL A 208 -35.33 -64.20 -2.39
N PRO A 209 -34.41 -64.59 -1.49
CA PRO A 209 -34.80 -65.31 -0.28
C PRO A 209 -35.61 -64.37 0.63
N PRO A 210 -36.53 -64.88 1.48
CA PRO A 210 -37.36 -64.05 2.33
C PRO A 210 -36.49 -63.26 3.32
N PRO A 211 -36.85 -61.99 3.60
CA PRO A 211 -36.05 -61.14 4.47
C PRO A 211 -36.22 -61.55 5.93
N ASP A 212 -35.12 -61.57 6.68
CA ASP A 212 -35.15 -61.47 8.14
C ASP A 212 -35.48 -60.02 8.53
N GLU A 213 -36.32 -59.88 9.56
CA GLU A 213 -36.66 -58.62 10.22
C GLU A 213 -35.51 -58.18 11.14
N GLU A 214 -35.02 -56.93 11.02
CA GLU A 214 -34.55 -56.10 12.15
C GLU A 214 -34.06 -54.68 11.72
N GLY A 215 -34.42 -53.66 12.53
CA GLY A 215 -33.77 -52.34 12.69
C GLY A 215 -34.10 -51.27 11.62
N GLU A 216 -34.87 -50.20 11.84
CA GLU A 216 -34.92 -49.16 12.90
C GLU A 216 -33.78 -48.11 12.85
N GLY A 217 -34.16 -46.84 12.64
CA GLY A 217 -33.53 -45.65 13.24
C GLY A 217 -32.52 -44.83 12.42
N GLY A 218 -32.61 -43.49 12.52
CA GLY A 218 -31.41 -42.64 12.60
C GLY A 218 -31.46 -41.24 11.98
N ASP A 219 -31.54 -40.22 12.85
CA ASP A 219 -31.45 -38.75 12.71
C ASP A 219 -30.11 -38.14 12.24
N GLY A 220 -30.13 -36.82 11.99
CA GLY A 220 -29.00 -35.87 12.16
C GLY A 220 -29.10 -34.64 11.23
N GLU A 221 -29.60 -33.46 11.67
CA GLU A 221 -28.87 -32.30 12.26
C GLU A 221 -27.76 -31.72 11.35
N GLU A 222 -27.41 -30.43 11.26
CA GLU A 222 -27.83 -29.08 11.72
C GLU A 222 -26.91 -28.06 10.97
N GLU A 223 -27.21 -26.75 11.07
CA GLU A 223 -26.29 -25.62 11.33
C GLU A 223 -26.52 -24.31 10.52
N GLU A 224 -26.47 -23.22 11.30
CA GLU A 224 -26.72 -21.80 11.00
C GLU A 224 -25.49 -21.06 10.45
N GLN A 225 -25.70 -19.89 9.83
CA GLN A 225 -24.67 -18.84 9.69
C GLN A 225 -25.27 -17.46 9.92
N GLU A 226 -24.72 -16.73 10.90
CA GLU A 226 -24.78 -15.28 11.06
C GLU A 226 -23.57 -14.62 10.36
N GLU A 227 -23.74 -13.44 9.76
CA GLU A 227 -22.65 -12.45 9.69
C GLU A 227 -23.16 -11.01 9.63
N GLU A 228 -22.48 -10.17 10.40
CA GLU A 228 -22.80 -8.81 10.84
C GLU A 228 -22.28 -7.77 9.83
N SER A 229 -23.11 -6.79 9.47
CA SER A 229 -22.75 -5.67 8.59
C SER A 229 -22.20 -4.48 9.39
N VAL A 230 -20.87 -4.30 9.37
CA VAL A 230 -20.20 -3.07 9.81
C VAL A 230 -20.32 -1.99 8.73
N GLY A 231 -21.18 -0.99 8.97
CA GLY A 231 -21.27 0.25 8.19
C GLY A 231 -20.94 1.46 9.08
N GLY A 232 -19.81 2.13 8.80
CA GLY A 232 -19.39 3.36 9.45
C GLY A 232 -19.64 4.59 8.58
N ASP A 233 -20.35 5.57 9.15
CA ASP A 233 -20.66 6.91 8.62
C ASP A 233 -19.62 7.95 9.07
N ARG A 234 -19.42 9.01 8.24
CA ARG A 234 -18.72 10.31 8.48
C ARG A 234 -17.19 10.39 8.50
#